data_AF-A0A9N9Z1C4-F1
#
_entry.id   AF-A0A9N9Z1C4-F1
#
_cell.length_a   1.000
_cell.length_b   1.000
_cell.length_c   1.000
_cell.angle_alpha   90.00
_cell.angle_beta   90.00
_cell.angle_gamma   90.00
#
_symmetry.space_group_name_H-M   'P 1'
#
loop_
_entity.id
_entity.type
_entity.pdbx_description
1 polymer ?
#
loop_
_entity_poly.entity_id
_entity_poly.type
_entity_poly.pdbx_seq_one_letter_code
_entity_poly.pdbx_strand_id
1 'polypeptide(L)'
;MACRSRFAYFISFLVLLHLATAAKLYRMDFRPPSEIRYDGGILSRNTGGTGSVIEHVEARLGEMDPWVSTTNDLSVLKDAARSPGYVYIYYIDPAGLTIRDVAKEYKKAKLENPKPAEKEFSVHRSIPWANVAKWDVYLRGKKVETVTREQFEQRLMQEKSPTPPPSPPPGKTFNSRPSSLKKKPQPSAKKPEKKPQTPAKKPEKKPQTPAKKLEKKPQPPAKKPEKKPQPSAKKPGKKPQPSLKRLKMRNTLSTRQKKRSLERLTLIYTNGLGRR
;
A
#
# COMPACT_ATOMS: atom_id res chain seq x y z
N MET A 1 26.60 -39.48 37.52
CA MET A 1 25.65 -39.63 36.41
C MET A 1 24.64 -38.48 36.47
N ALA A 2 24.77 -37.47 35.63
CA ALA A 2 23.87 -36.30 35.65
C ALA A 2 22.75 -36.49 34.61
N CYS A 3 21.53 -36.72 35.09
CA CYS A 3 20.33 -36.88 34.28
C CYS A 3 19.97 -35.53 33.65
N ARG A 4 20.40 -35.28 32.41
CA ARG A 4 20.05 -34.07 31.66
C ARG A 4 18.58 -34.16 31.22
N SER A 5 17.74 -33.38 31.89
CA SER A 5 16.29 -33.31 31.70
C SER A 5 15.91 -32.92 30.27
N ARG A 6 15.13 -33.78 29.60
CA ARG A 6 14.54 -33.55 28.27
C ARG A 6 13.50 -32.41 28.26
N PHE A 7 13.15 -31.85 29.42
CA PHE A 7 12.15 -30.80 29.56
C PHE A 7 12.63 -29.42 29.11
N ALA A 8 13.96 -29.19 29.09
CA ALA A 8 14.54 -27.90 28.70
C ALA A 8 14.45 -27.61 27.18
N TYR A 9 14.17 -28.61 26.34
CA TYR A 9 14.04 -28.44 24.89
C TYR A 9 12.63 -28.03 24.43
N PHE A 10 11.61 -28.21 25.28
CA PHE A 10 10.23 -27.88 24.89
C PHE A 10 9.92 -26.38 25.05
N ILE A 11 10.58 -25.69 25.99
CA ILE A 11 10.38 -24.26 26.23
C ILE A 11 11.11 -23.39 25.17
N SER A 12 12.24 -23.87 24.63
CA SER A 12 12.98 -23.15 23.57
C SER A 12 12.26 -23.13 22.21
N PHE A 13 11.31 -24.04 21.95
CA PHE A 13 10.51 -24.02 20.73
C PHE A 13 9.32 -23.04 20.79
N LEU A 14 8.76 -22.78 21.98
CA LEU A 14 7.65 -21.84 22.17
C LEU A 14 8.07 -20.36 22.10
N VAL A 15 9.35 -20.05 22.33
CA VAL A 15 9.89 -18.69 22.18
C VAL A 15 10.13 -18.32 20.71
N LEU A 16 10.36 -19.30 19.82
CA LEU A 16 10.52 -19.08 18.37
C LEU A 16 9.19 -18.98 17.60
N LEU A 17 8.06 -19.39 18.22
CA LEU A 17 6.73 -19.37 17.60
C LEU A 17 5.86 -18.17 18.03
N HIS A 18 6.47 -17.13 18.59
CA HIS A 18 5.86 -15.80 18.57
C HIS A 18 6.16 -15.14 17.20
N LEU A 19 5.75 -15.80 16.11
CA LEU A 19 5.59 -15.15 14.82
C LEU A 19 4.61 -14.00 15.06
N ALA A 20 5.16 -12.81 15.27
CA ALA A 20 4.40 -11.59 15.40
C ALA A 20 3.42 -11.54 14.23
N THR A 21 2.14 -11.61 14.54
CA THR A 21 1.08 -11.42 13.56
C THR A 21 1.14 -9.94 13.16
N ALA A 22 2.00 -9.66 12.17
CA ALA A 22 2.14 -8.34 11.61
C ALA A 22 0.74 -7.88 11.16
N ALA A 23 0.39 -6.65 11.52
CA ALA A 23 -0.93 -6.11 11.23
C ALA A 23 -1.19 -6.18 9.71
N LYS A 24 -2.22 -6.92 9.30
CA LYS A 24 -2.60 -7.00 7.88
C LYS A 24 -3.10 -5.63 7.45
N LEU A 25 -2.51 -5.09 6.38
CA LEU A 25 -2.97 -3.86 5.76
C LEU A 25 -3.72 -4.18 4.47
N TYR A 26 -4.74 -3.40 4.18
CA TYR A 26 -5.56 -3.51 3.00
C TYR A 26 -5.68 -2.15 2.33
N ARG A 27 -5.79 -2.16 1.00
CA ARG A 27 -6.08 -0.96 0.22
C ARG A 27 -7.02 -1.28 -0.92
N MET A 28 -8.05 -0.47 -1.05
CA MET A 28 -8.87 -0.44 -2.26
C MET A 28 -8.19 0.47 -3.30
N ASP A 29 -8.06 0.01 -4.53
CA ASP A 29 -7.59 0.81 -5.66
C ASP A 29 -8.38 0.42 -6.92
N PHE A 30 -8.45 1.32 -7.89
CA PHE A 30 -9.11 1.08 -9.18
C PHE A 30 -8.12 0.59 -10.24
N ARG A 31 -6.82 0.80 -10.01
CA ARG A 31 -5.78 0.33 -10.92
C ARG A 31 -5.65 -1.19 -10.86
N PRO A 32 -5.57 -1.88 -12.00
CA PRO A 32 -5.38 -3.32 -12.05
C PRO A 32 -3.96 -3.71 -11.60
N PRO A 33 -3.75 -4.98 -11.24
CA PRO A 33 -2.46 -5.48 -10.75
C PRO A 33 -1.32 -5.34 -11.77
N SER A 34 -1.62 -5.37 -13.07
CA SER A 34 -0.64 -5.15 -14.14
C SER A 34 -0.04 -3.75 -14.09
N GLU A 35 -0.87 -2.73 -13.86
CA GLU A 35 -0.46 -1.34 -13.72
C GLU A 35 0.33 -1.14 -12.42
N ILE A 36 -0.21 -1.62 -11.29
CA ILE A 36 0.49 -1.55 -10.00
C ILE A 36 1.87 -2.23 -10.06
N ARG A 37 1.98 -3.38 -10.75
CA ARG A 37 3.26 -4.06 -10.95
C ARG A 37 4.20 -3.25 -11.84
N TYR A 38 3.68 -2.67 -12.93
CA TYR A 38 4.47 -1.84 -13.85
C TYR A 38 5.05 -0.60 -13.15
N ASP A 39 4.27 0.03 -12.28
CA ASP A 39 4.68 1.17 -11.46
C ASP A 39 5.69 0.81 -10.35
N GLY A 40 5.99 -0.49 -10.18
CA GLY A 40 6.82 -1.00 -9.10
C GLY A 40 6.12 -1.05 -7.74
N GLY A 41 4.80 -0.80 -7.69
CA GLY A 41 3.98 -0.85 -6.50
C GLY A 41 2.86 0.19 -6.48
N ILE A 42 2.30 0.41 -5.29
CA ILE A 42 1.28 1.42 -5.05
C ILE A 42 1.99 2.70 -4.63
N LEU A 43 2.11 3.64 -5.56
CA LEU A 43 2.75 4.94 -5.31
C LEU A 43 1.76 5.91 -4.65
N SER A 44 2.26 6.75 -3.74
CA SER A 44 1.57 7.97 -3.33
C SER A 44 1.47 8.94 -4.50
N ARG A 45 0.65 9.97 -4.36
CA ARG A 45 0.47 10.97 -5.42
C ARG A 45 1.79 11.66 -5.77
N ASN A 46 2.62 11.94 -4.77
CA ASN A 46 3.96 12.46 -4.97
C ASN A 46 4.94 11.82 -3.99
N THR A 47 5.74 10.87 -4.47
CA THR A 47 6.72 10.13 -3.66
C THR A 47 7.85 11.01 -3.11
N GLY A 48 8.11 12.17 -3.72
CA GLY A 48 9.03 13.21 -3.25
C GLY A 48 8.34 14.31 -2.41
N GLY A 49 7.03 14.19 -2.21
CA GLY A 49 6.23 15.14 -1.47
C GLY A 49 6.62 15.24 0.00
N THR A 50 6.13 16.30 0.65
CA THR A 50 6.33 16.56 2.06
C THR A 50 5.00 16.85 2.72
N GLY A 51 4.84 16.43 3.96
CA GLY A 51 3.62 16.70 4.71
C GLY A 51 3.42 15.71 5.83
N SER A 52 2.65 16.12 6.83
CA SER A 52 2.25 15.26 7.93
C SER A 52 1.09 14.34 7.54
N VAL A 53 0.94 13.25 8.28
CA VAL A 53 -0.21 12.34 8.17
C VAL A 53 -1.53 13.06 8.46
N ILE A 54 -1.53 14.04 9.37
CA ILE A 54 -2.72 14.82 9.71
C ILE A 54 -3.15 15.67 8.52
N GLU A 55 -2.20 16.32 7.82
CA GLU A 55 -2.48 17.08 6.59
C GLU A 55 -2.97 16.19 5.45
N HIS A 56 -2.47 14.96 5.34
CA HIS A 56 -2.97 13.95 4.41
C HIS A 56 -4.44 13.62 4.67
N VAL A 57 -4.79 13.27 5.91
CA VAL A 57 -6.17 12.89 6.29
C VAL A 57 -7.15 14.06 6.13
N GLU A 58 -6.68 15.29 6.36
CA GLU A 58 -7.44 16.52 6.14
C GLU A 58 -7.44 17.00 4.67
N ALA A 59 -6.77 16.27 3.77
CA ALA A 59 -6.63 16.58 2.36
C ALA A 59 -6.05 17.98 2.08
N ARG A 60 -5.10 18.43 2.92
CA ARG A 60 -4.43 19.74 2.81
C ARG A 60 -3.21 19.73 1.88
N LEU A 61 -2.68 18.56 1.54
CA LEU A 61 -1.42 18.42 0.76
C LEU A 61 -1.60 18.52 -0.75
N GLY A 62 -2.80 18.28 -1.28
CA GLY A 62 -3.08 18.41 -2.73
C GLY A 62 -2.20 17.47 -3.58
N GLU A 63 -1.42 18.03 -4.49
CA GLU A 63 -0.48 17.28 -5.35
C GLU A 63 0.84 16.93 -4.66
N MET A 64 1.10 17.48 -3.48
CA MET A 64 2.33 17.23 -2.72
C MET A 64 2.20 16.08 -1.73
N ASP A 65 1.11 15.32 -1.79
CA ASP A 65 0.78 14.28 -0.81
C ASP A 65 1.69 13.03 -0.95
N PRO A 66 2.57 12.76 0.03
CA PRO A 66 3.46 11.61 -0.01
C PRO A 66 2.86 10.37 0.64
N TRP A 67 1.57 10.32 0.96
CA TRP A 67 0.99 9.23 1.74
C TRP A 67 0.09 8.33 0.89
N VAL A 68 0.18 7.02 1.17
CA VAL A 68 -0.75 6.00 0.65
C VAL A 68 -1.64 5.54 1.79
N SER A 69 -2.93 5.85 1.72
CA SER A 69 -3.92 5.40 2.71
C SER A 69 -4.16 3.89 2.61
N THR A 70 -4.14 3.22 3.76
CA THR A 70 -4.47 1.81 3.95
C THR A 70 -5.34 1.66 5.19
N THR A 71 -5.94 0.50 5.39
CA THR A 71 -6.69 0.18 6.62
C THR A 71 -6.37 -1.24 7.07
N ASN A 72 -6.50 -1.51 8.36
CA ASN A 72 -6.45 -2.88 8.88
C ASN A 72 -7.85 -3.53 8.98
N ASP A 73 -8.89 -2.85 8.51
CA ASP A 73 -10.26 -3.33 8.55
C ASP A 73 -10.82 -3.56 7.14
N LEU A 74 -10.87 -4.83 6.77
CA LEU A 74 -11.37 -5.26 5.47
C LEU A 74 -12.84 -4.89 5.25
N SER A 75 -13.65 -4.78 6.32
CA SER A 75 -15.08 -4.47 6.19
C SER A 75 -15.32 -3.07 5.63
N VAL A 76 -14.50 -2.10 6.04
CA VAL A 76 -14.53 -0.71 5.55
C VAL A 76 -14.35 -0.66 4.03
N LEU A 77 -13.45 -1.48 3.49
CA LEU A 77 -13.18 -1.52 2.04
C LEU A 77 -14.28 -2.22 1.24
N LYS A 78 -14.92 -3.26 1.81
CA LYS A 78 -16.01 -3.97 1.13
C LYS A 78 -17.21 -3.05 0.89
N ASP A 79 -17.49 -2.15 1.81
CA ASP A 79 -18.55 -1.14 1.63
C ASP A 79 -18.19 -0.10 0.56
N ALA A 80 -16.91 0.25 0.44
CA ALA A 80 -16.41 1.14 -0.60
C ALA A 80 -16.35 0.48 -2.00
N ALA A 81 -16.23 -0.84 -2.08
CA ALA A 81 -16.11 -1.61 -3.33
C ALA A 81 -17.41 -1.75 -4.15
N ARG A 82 -18.41 -0.88 -3.93
CA ARG A 82 -19.71 -0.86 -4.62
C ARG A 82 -19.70 -0.11 -5.96
N SER A 83 -18.53 0.30 -6.44
CA SER A 83 -18.36 1.00 -7.72
C SER A 83 -18.89 0.18 -8.90
N PRO A 84 -19.43 0.83 -9.96
CA PRO A 84 -19.90 0.13 -11.16
C PRO A 84 -18.80 -0.60 -11.94
N GLY A 85 -17.54 -0.17 -11.81
CA GLY A 85 -16.38 -0.78 -12.46
C GLY A 85 -15.68 -1.83 -11.59
N TYR A 86 -14.58 -2.37 -12.13
CA TYR A 86 -13.70 -3.24 -11.36
C TYR A 86 -13.02 -2.47 -10.23
N VAL A 87 -12.96 -3.10 -9.06
CA VAL A 87 -12.29 -2.62 -7.86
C VAL A 87 -11.36 -3.71 -7.37
N TYR A 88 -10.16 -3.33 -6.94
CA TYR A 88 -9.17 -4.26 -6.42
C TYR A 88 -8.93 -3.95 -4.95
N ILE A 89 -9.10 -4.96 -4.09
CA ILE A 89 -8.69 -4.87 -2.69
C ILE A 89 -7.37 -5.62 -2.54
N TYR A 90 -6.28 -4.87 -2.42
CA TYR A 90 -4.93 -5.37 -2.25
C TYR A 90 -4.66 -5.72 -0.78
N TYR A 91 -4.04 -6.87 -0.57
CA TYR A 91 -3.55 -7.35 0.72
C TYR A 91 -2.05 -7.04 0.79
N ILE A 92 -1.67 -6.24 1.78
CA ILE A 92 -0.35 -5.64 1.89
C ILE A 92 0.37 -6.24 3.11
N ASP A 93 1.58 -6.74 2.87
CA ASP A 93 2.54 -7.08 3.92
C ASP A 93 3.17 -5.78 4.45
N PRO A 94 3.00 -5.45 5.75
CA PRO A 94 3.58 -4.24 6.33
C PRO A 94 5.11 -4.32 6.51
N ALA A 95 5.75 -5.48 6.33
CA ALA A 95 7.17 -5.65 6.60
C ALA A 95 8.04 -4.66 5.82
N GLY A 96 8.91 -3.94 6.55
CA GLY A 96 9.82 -2.95 5.97
C GLY A 96 9.18 -1.62 5.55
N LEU A 97 7.85 -1.45 5.71
CA LEU A 97 7.17 -0.21 5.36
C LEU A 97 7.26 0.83 6.49
N THR A 98 7.35 2.11 6.10
CA THR A 98 7.22 3.24 7.04
C THR A 98 5.74 3.58 7.21
N ILE A 99 5.12 2.97 8.22
CA ILE A 99 3.68 3.08 8.50
C ILE A 99 3.42 4.05 9.65
N ARG A 100 2.37 4.87 9.52
CA ARG A 100 1.85 5.73 10.58
C ARG A 100 0.41 5.35 10.90
N ASP A 101 0.14 5.16 12.18
CA ASP A 101 -1.21 4.93 12.71
C ASP A 101 -1.89 6.29 12.87
N VAL A 102 -2.90 6.57 12.04
CA VAL A 102 -3.55 7.88 11.99
C VAL A 102 -4.15 8.25 13.34
N ALA A 103 -4.84 7.32 13.99
CA ALA A 103 -5.48 7.58 15.28
C ALA A 103 -4.45 7.95 16.35
N LYS A 104 -3.26 7.32 16.34
CA LYS A 104 -2.17 7.67 17.25
C LYS A 104 -1.58 9.05 16.96
N GLU A 105 -1.39 9.42 15.70
CA GLU A 105 -0.85 10.74 15.34
C GLU A 105 -1.83 11.88 15.73
N TYR A 106 -3.14 11.70 15.52
CA TYR A 106 -4.16 12.65 16.01
C TYR A 106 -4.16 12.78 17.53
N LYS A 107 -4.13 11.64 18.25
CA LYS A 107 -4.06 11.63 19.72
C LYS A 107 -2.80 12.34 20.23
N LYS A 108 -1.66 12.12 19.59
CA LYS A 108 -0.38 12.78 19.90
C LYS A 108 -0.46 14.30 19.70
N ALA A 109 -1.14 14.76 18.65
CA ALA A 109 -1.37 16.17 18.38
C ALA A 109 -2.45 16.82 19.26
N LYS A 110 -3.14 16.02 20.11
CA LYS A 110 -4.32 16.46 20.88
C LYS A 110 -5.44 17.00 19.99
N LEU A 111 -5.59 16.40 18.81
CA LEU A 111 -6.66 16.70 17.86
C LEU A 111 -7.66 15.54 17.80
N GLU A 112 -8.90 15.83 17.45
CA GLU A 112 -9.92 14.83 17.18
C GLU A 112 -9.72 14.28 15.75
N ASN A 113 -9.65 12.95 15.60
CA ASN A 113 -9.58 12.33 14.27
C ASN A 113 -10.94 12.52 13.57
N PRO A 114 -11.01 13.16 12.39
CA PRO A 114 -12.28 13.39 11.69
C PRO A 114 -12.90 12.09 11.15
N LYS A 115 -12.12 11.01 11.02
CA LYS A 115 -12.52 9.74 10.40
C LYS A 115 -12.02 8.50 11.16
N PRO A 116 -12.40 8.33 12.43
CA PRO A 116 -11.89 7.21 13.25
C PRO A 116 -12.39 5.84 12.75
N ALA A 117 -13.54 5.80 12.05
CA ALA A 117 -14.13 4.58 11.54
C ALA A 117 -13.32 3.94 10.39
N GLU A 118 -12.50 4.72 9.67
CA GLU A 118 -11.69 4.21 8.55
C GLU A 118 -10.51 3.35 9.05
N LYS A 119 -10.15 3.45 10.35
CA LYS A 119 -9.03 2.75 10.99
C LYS A 119 -7.75 2.84 10.14
N GLU A 120 -7.49 4.06 9.65
CA GLU A 120 -6.48 4.30 8.64
C GLU A 120 -5.05 4.12 9.20
N PHE A 121 -4.23 3.47 8.38
CA PHE A 121 -2.78 3.49 8.47
C PHE A 121 -2.24 4.13 7.19
N SER A 122 -1.38 5.13 7.31
CA SER A 122 -0.80 5.81 6.15
C SER A 122 0.63 5.33 5.94
N VAL A 123 0.93 4.85 4.72
CA VAL A 123 2.28 4.42 4.32
C VAL A 123 3.00 5.58 3.64
N HIS A 124 4.22 5.88 4.06
CA HIS A 124 5.00 6.96 3.47
C HIS A 124 5.59 6.55 2.11
N ARG A 125 5.40 7.42 1.11
CA ARG A 125 5.85 7.38 -0.29
C ARG A 125 5.24 6.30 -1.15
N SER A 126 5.41 5.03 -0.81
CA SER A 126 5.02 3.94 -1.70
C SER A 126 4.93 2.61 -0.96
N ILE A 127 4.12 1.70 -1.51
CA ILE A 127 4.07 0.30 -1.13
C ILE A 127 4.67 -0.49 -2.29
N PRO A 128 5.89 -1.04 -2.18
CA PRO A 128 6.50 -1.80 -3.26
C PRO A 128 5.65 -2.99 -3.70
N TRP A 129 5.77 -3.40 -4.97
CA TRP A 129 5.10 -4.61 -5.48
C TRP A 129 5.42 -5.86 -4.64
N ALA A 130 6.64 -5.93 -4.11
CA ALA A 130 7.09 -7.00 -3.21
C ALA A 130 6.23 -7.14 -1.94
N ASN A 131 5.55 -6.06 -1.52
CA ASN A 131 4.66 -6.04 -0.36
C ASN A 131 3.21 -6.37 -0.71
N VAL A 132 2.85 -6.45 -1.99
CA VAL A 132 1.50 -6.87 -2.42
C VAL A 132 1.47 -8.39 -2.48
N ALA A 133 0.73 -9.03 -1.57
CA ALA A 133 0.67 -10.48 -1.46
C ALA A 133 -0.41 -11.09 -2.39
N LYS A 134 -1.58 -10.47 -2.42
CA LYS A 134 -2.73 -10.90 -3.21
C LYS A 134 -3.75 -9.77 -3.34
N TRP A 135 -4.76 -9.97 -4.16
CA TRP A 135 -5.91 -9.06 -4.23
C TRP A 135 -7.20 -9.80 -4.48
N ASP A 136 -8.29 -9.19 -4.00
CA ASP A 136 -9.64 -9.56 -4.35
C ASP A 136 -10.14 -8.64 -5.46
N VAL A 137 -10.76 -9.21 -6.49
CA VAL A 137 -11.42 -8.47 -7.57
C VAL A 137 -12.89 -8.32 -7.24
N TYR A 138 -13.41 -7.10 -7.29
CA TYR A 138 -14.81 -6.77 -7.06
C TYR A 138 -15.42 -6.12 -8.30
N LEU A 139 -16.69 -6.43 -8.56
CA LEU A 139 -17.51 -5.78 -9.57
C LEU A 139 -18.88 -5.50 -8.96
N ARG A 140 -19.29 -4.21 -8.91
CA ARG A 140 -20.59 -3.80 -8.36
C ARG A 140 -20.84 -4.35 -6.95
N GLY A 141 -19.82 -4.29 -6.09
CA GLY A 141 -19.90 -4.78 -4.70
C GLY A 141 -19.81 -6.30 -4.52
N LYS A 142 -19.76 -7.08 -5.61
CA LYS A 142 -19.62 -8.53 -5.56
C LYS A 142 -18.18 -8.94 -5.81
N LYS A 143 -17.64 -9.81 -4.96
CA LYS A 143 -16.32 -10.40 -5.17
C LYS A 143 -16.39 -11.41 -6.32
N VAL A 144 -15.50 -11.24 -7.30
CA VAL A 144 -15.42 -12.04 -8.53
C VAL A 144 -14.31 -13.09 -8.41
N GLU A 145 -13.11 -12.70 -7.99
CA GLU A 145 -11.95 -13.60 -7.91
C GLU A 145 -11.04 -13.19 -6.75
N THR A 146 -10.16 -14.11 -6.34
CA THR A 146 -8.95 -13.82 -5.53
C THR A 146 -7.75 -14.30 -6.32
N VAL A 147 -6.75 -13.44 -6.49
CA VAL A 147 -5.52 -13.79 -7.21
C VAL A 147 -4.34 -13.49 -6.31
N THR A 148 -3.43 -14.45 -6.16
CA THR A 148 -2.15 -14.19 -5.48
C THR A 148 -1.15 -13.58 -6.46
N ARG A 149 -0.16 -12.85 -5.92
CA ARG A 149 0.91 -12.30 -6.75
C ARG A 149 1.62 -13.39 -7.55
N GLU A 150 1.88 -14.54 -6.94
CA GLU A 150 2.59 -15.65 -7.56
C GLU A 150 1.77 -16.24 -8.73
N GLN A 151 0.46 -16.41 -8.56
CA GLN A 151 -0.43 -16.84 -9.65
C GLN A 151 -0.43 -15.84 -10.81
N PHE A 152 -0.48 -14.55 -10.51
CA PHE A 152 -0.41 -13.50 -11.52
C PHE A 152 0.91 -13.52 -12.28
N GLU A 153 2.04 -13.66 -11.59
CA GLU A 153 3.36 -13.74 -12.21
C GLU A 153 3.51 -14.99 -13.08
N GLN A 154 2.95 -16.12 -12.66
CA GLN A 154 2.91 -17.34 -13.47
C GLN A 154 2.09 -17.16 -14.76
N ARG A 155 0.92 -16.51 -14.69
CA ARG A 155 0.10 -16.20 -15.88
C ARG A 155 0.89 -15.34 -16.88
N LEU A 156 1.62 -14.34 -16.39
CA LEU A 156 2.49 -13.50 -17.25
C LEU A 156 3.63 -14.29 -17.92
N MET A 157 4.14 -15.34 -17.29
CA MET A 157 5.16 -16.22 -17.90
C MET A 157 4.55 -17.12 -18.97
N GLN A 158 3.32 -17.60 -18.75
CA GLN A 158 2.60 -18.42 -19.72
C GLN A 158 2.22 -17.62 -20.98
N GLU A 159 1.74 -16.39 -20.82
CA GLU A 159 1.40 -15.51 -21.96
C GLU A 159 2.61 -15.13 -22.82
N LYS A 160 3.81 -15.06 -22.24
CA LYS A 160 5.04 -14.77 -22.98
C LYS A 160 5.66 -15.98 -23.67
N SER A 161 5.18 -17.18 -23.38
CA SER A 161 5.67 -18.39 -24.03
C SER A 161 5.08 -18.45 -25.44
N PRO A 162 5.91 -18.57 -26.50
CA PRO A 162 5.38 -18.68 -27.86
C PRO A 162 4.47 -19.90 -27.91
N THR A 163 3.20 -19.67 -28.24
CA THR A 163 2.25 -20.75 -28.49
C THR A 163 2.91 -21.68 -29.53
N PRO A 164 3.09 -22.98 -29.23
CA PRO A 164 3.59 -23.90 -30.25
C PRO A 164 2.67 -23.76 -31.47
N PRO A 165 3.22 -23.69 -32.70
CA PRO A 165 2.41 -23.59 -33.89
C PRO A 165 1.36 -24.72 -33.87
N PRO A 166 0.11 -24.44 -34.26
CA PRO A 166 -0.93 -25.45 -34.25
C PRO A 166 -0.40 -26.70 -34.94
N SER A 167 -0.47 -27.84 -34.24
CA SER A 167 -0.07 -29.12 -34.80
C SER A 167 -0.75 -29.27 -36.16
N PRO A 168 -0.01 -29.60 -37.23
CA PRO A 168 -0.62 -29.80 -38.53
C PRO A 168 -1.75 -30.83 -38.39
N PRO A 169 -2.91 -30.61 -39.03
CA PRO A 169 -4.04 -31.51 -38.91
C PRO A 169 -3.59 -32.94 -39.28
N PRO A 170 -4.02 -33.97 -38.52
CA PRO A 170 -3.61 -35.33 -38.79
C PRO A 170 -4.19 -35.76 -40.15
N GLY A 171 -3.30 -36.01 -41.11
CA GLY A 171 -3.62 -36.72 -42.34
C GLY A 171 -3.87 -35.85 -43.56
N LYS A 172 -2.79 -35.50 -44.28
CA LYS A 172 -2.71 -35.71 -45.74
C LYS A 172 -1.28 -36.15 -46.08
N THR A 173 -1.13 -37.45 -46.32
CA THR A 173 0.02 -38.07 -46.97
C THR A 173 0.28 -37.39 -48.31
N PHE A 174 1.33 -36.57 -48.39
CA PHE A 174 1.86 -36.13 -49.68
C PHE A 174 2.90 -37.14 -50.13
N ASN A 175 2.51 -37.94 -51.13
CA ASN A 175 3.41 -38.84 -51.84
C ASN A 175 4.57 -38.04 -52.44
N SER A 176 5.77 -38.51 -52.12
CA SER A 176 7.05 -38.09 -52.68
C SER A 176 7.09 -38.24 -54.21
N ARG A 177 7.55 -37.19 -54.89
CA ARG A 177 8.11 -37.27 -56.24
C ARG A 177 9.47 -36.56 -56.26
N PRO A 178 10.55 -37.16 -56.80
CA PRO A 178 11.85 -36.53 -56.87
C PRO A 178 12.06 -35.82 -58.21
N SER A 179 12.52 -34.57 -58.18
CA SER A 179 13.10 -33.85 -59.32
C SER A 179 13.86 -32.64 -58.75
N SER A 180 15.17 -32.78 -58.56
CA SER A 180 16.22 -32.32 -59.48
C SER A 180 16.57 -30.83 -59.33
N LEU A 181 17.84 -30.62 -58.95
CA LEU A 181 18.72 -29.48 -59.26
C LEU A 181 18.22 -28.04 -59.03
N LYS A 182 18.81 -27.37 -58.03
CA LYS A 182 19.86 -26.34 -58.26
C LYS A 182 20.49 -25.85 -56.96
N LYS A 183 21.78 -26.14 -56.79
CA LYS A 183 22.71 -25.44 -55.90
C LYS A 183 22.98 -24.03 -56.46
N LYS A 184 22.96 -23.00 -55.61
CA LYS A 184 23.80 -21.78 -55.69
C LYS A 184 23.79 -21.05 -54.33
N PRO A 185 24.78 -20.18 -54.05
CA PRO A 185 25.61 -20.32 -52.84
C PRO A 185 25.29 -19.31 -51.74
N GLN A 186 25.68 -19.67 -50.51
CA GLN A 186 25.84 -18.75 -49.37
C GLN A 186 26.77 -17.57 -49.72
N PRO A 187 26.52 -16.40 -49.13
CA PRO A 187 27.57 -15.49 -48.73
C PRO A 187 27.87 -15.66 -47.23
N SER A 188 29.13 -15.95 -46.99
CA SER A 188 29.83 -15.93 -45.71
C SER A 188 29.94 -14.52 -45.13
N ALA A 189 29.96 -14.49 -43.79
CA ALA A 189 30.73 -13.59 -42.93
C ALA A 189 30.54 -12.07 -43.07
N LYS A 190 30.05 -11.45 -41.99
CA LYS A 190 30.78 -10.35 -41.34
C LYS A 190 30.37 -10.17 -39.88
N LYS A 191 31.32 -10.53 -39.02
CA LYS A 191 31.40 -10.23 -37.59
C LYS A 191 32.02 -8.83 -37.45
N PRO A 192 31.54 -7.98 -36.53
CA PRO A 192 32.40 -6.99 -35.87
C PRO A 192 32.34 -7.27 -34.36
N GLU A 193 33.31 -7.98 -33.81
CA GLU A 193 34.58 -7.45 -33.29
C GLU A 193 34.38 -6.57 -32.03
N LYS A 194 34.66 -7.23 -30.90
CA LYS A 194 34.82 -6.66 -29.55
C LYS A 194 35.93 -5.62 -29.56
N LYS A 195 35.67 -4.42 -29.02
CA LYS A 195 36.72 -3.63 -28.35
C LYS A 195 36.56 -3.76 -26.84
N PRO A 196 37.59 -4.23 -26.11
CA PRO A 196 37.68 -4.08 -24.67
C PRO A 196 38.33 -2.73 -24.32
N GLN A 197 37.72 -1.98 -23.41
CA GLN A 197 38.43 -0.94 -22.65
C GLN A 197 38.35 -1.32 -21.16
N THR A 198 39.49 -1.72 -20.63
CA THR A 198 39.81 -1.81 -19.19
C THR A 198 40.76 -0.63 -18.85
N PRO A 199 41.37 -0.54 -17.65
CA PRO A 199 40.79 0.13 -16.49
C PRO A 199 41.79 1.12 -15.82
N ALA A 200 41.31 2.21 -15.22
CA ALA A 200 42.10 2.99 -14.24
C ALA A 200 41.23 4.15 -13.73
N LYS A 201 41.31 4.65 -12.50
CA LYS A 201 42.03 4.38 -11.25
C LYS A 201 41.31 5.30 -10.24
N LYS A 202 40.80 4.77 -9.12
CA LYS A 202 41.29 5.00 -7.74
C LYS A 202 40.90 6.39 -7.14
N PRO A 203 41.05 6.65 -5.83
CA PRO A 203 40.02 6.39 -4.81
C PRO A 203 39.69 7.63 -3.92
N GLU A 204 38.83 7.40 -2.93
CA GLU A 204 38.75 8.10 -1.63
C GLU A 204 38.28 9.57 -1.57
N LYS A 205 37.08 9.76 -0.98
CA LYS A 205 36.96 10.47 0.31
C LYS A 205 35.59 10.26 0.97
N LYS A 206 35.60 9.58 2.11
CA LYS A 206 34.69 9.78 3.25
C LYS A 206 35.55 9.63 4.51
N PRO A 207 35.13 10.11 5.69
CA PRO A 207 34.14 11.15 6.00
C PRO A 207 34.74 12.23 6.95
N GLN A 208 34.17 13.44 6.98
CA GLN A 208 34.39 14.36 8.11
C GLN A 208 33.08 14.58 8.85
N THR A 209 32.98 13.93 10.00
CA THR A 209 32.19 14.33 11.16
C THR A 209 32.88 15.50 11.85
N PRO A 210 32.13 16.55 12.24
CA PRO A 210 32.43 17.27 13.46
C PRO A 210 31.39 16.97 14.54
N ALA A 211 31.90 16.41 15.62
CA ALA A 211 31.64 16.76 17.01
C ALA A 211 30.19 17.08 17.46
N LYS A 212 29.70 16.16 18.30
CA LYS A 212 28.82 16.41 19.44
C LYS A 212 29.04 17.80 20.04
N LYS A 213 28.00 18.65 20.02
CA LYS A 213 27.80 19.66 21.07
C LYS A 213 26.73 19.12 22.03
N LEU A 214 27.21 18.58 23.15
CA LEU A 214 26.42 18.35 24.35
C LEU A 214 26.10 19.74 24.93
N GLU A 215 24.84 20.16 24.93
CA GLU A 215 24.44 21.34 25.70
C GLU A 215 23.15 21.06 26.48
N LYS A 216 23.37 20.91 27.78
CA LYS A 216 22.51 20.97 28.97
C LYS A 216 20.99 21.02 28.77
N LYS A 217 20.35 19.96 29.28
CA LYS A 217 19.03 20.04 29.94
C LYS A 217 19.08 21.02 31.12
N PRO A 218 18.04 21.84 31.32
CA PRO A 218 17.57 22.19 32.65
C PRO A 218 16.43 21.25 33.07
N GLN A 219 16.65 20.54 34.18
CA GLN A 219 15.60 19.87 34.94
C GLN A 219 14.72 20.89 35.70
N PRO A 220 13.51 20.51 36.12
CA PRO A 220 12.40 21.41 36.41
C PRO A 220 12.44 22.00 37.83
N PRO A 221 11.86 23.17 38.09
CA PRO A 221 11.56 23.58 39.45
C PRO A 221 10.43 22.72 40.04
N ALA A 222 10.65 22.38 41.30
CA ALA A 222 9.92 21.41 42.10
C ALA A 222 8.44 21.76 42.38
N LYS A 223 7.71 20.68 42.69
CA LYS A 223 6.35 20.61 43.21
C LYS A 223 6.11 21.57 44.38
N LYS A 224 4.98 22.30 44.34
CA LYS A 224 4.23 22.68 45.54
C LYS A 224 3.09 21.68 45.76
N PRO A 225 2.94 21.09 46.96
CA PRO A 225 1.76 20.30 47.33
C PRO A 225 0.79 21.15 48.15
N GLU A 226 -0.46 21.28 47.71
CA GLU A 226 -1.67 21.62 48.51
C GLU A 226 -2.81 21.87 47.49
N LYS A 227 -4.07 21.45 47.65
CA LYS A 227 -4.84 20.94 48.78
C LYS A 227 -6.04 20.19 48.17
N LYS A 228 -6.36 18.98 48.65
CA LYS A 228 -7.66 18.34 48.36
C LYS A 228 -8.76 19.08 49.13
N PRO A 229 -9.93 19.29 48.52
CA PRO A 229 -11.17 19.07 49.26
C PRO A 229 -11.95 17.87 48.69
N GLN A 230 -12.36 16.99 49.60
CA GLN A 230 -13.34 15.92 49.39
C GLN A 230 -14.78 16.50 49.31
N PRO A 231 -15.80 15.69 48.94
CA PRO A 231 -16.86 16.09 48.03
C PRO A 231 -18.10 16.66 48.73
N SER A 232 -18.75 17.63 48.08
CA SER A 232 -20.13 18.03 48.38
C SER A 232 -21.09 17.33 47.42
N ALA A 233 -21.91 16.44 47.98
CA ALA A 233 -23.07 15.85 47.31
C ALA A 233 -24.14 16.93 47.06
N LYS A 234 -24.71 17.00 45.83
CA LYS A 234 -26.09 17.46 45.58
C LYS A 234 -26.59 17.22 44.14
N LYS A 235 -27.60 16.36 44.07
CA LYS A 235 -28.77 16.23 43.15
C LYS A 235 -28.59 15.94 41.63
N PRO A 236 -29.48 15.09 41.05
CA PRO A 236 -29.49 14.76 39.62
C PRO A 236 -30.18 15.86 38.80
N GLY A 237 -29.40 16.53 37.94
CA GLY A 237 -29.90 17.52 36.98
C GLY A 237 -30.14 16.90 35.60
N LYS A 238 -31.32 17.19 35.02
CA LYS A 238 -31.79 16.76 33.69
C LYS A 238 -30.73 16.96 32.58
N LYS A 239 -30.62 15.98 31.67
CA LYS A 239 -29.83 16.07 30.42
C LYS A 239 -30.27 17.29 29.59
N PRO A 240 -29.34 18.08 29.03
CA PRO A 240 -29.70 19.11 28.06
C PRO A 240 -30.05 18.47 26.71
N GLN A 241 -31.27 18.70 26.21
CA GLN A 241 -31.60 18.47 24.80
C GLN A 241 -30.84 19.48 23.92
N PRO A 242 -30.29 19.07 22.75
CA PRO A 242 -29.68 20.00 21.82
C PRO A 242 -30.73 20.92 21.20
N SER A 243 -30.48 22.24 21.21
CA SER A 243 -31.37 23.23 20.61
C SER A 243 -31.51 23.06 19.09
N LEU A 244 -32.70 23.34 18.58
CA LEU A 244 -33.11 23.16 17.17
C LEU A 244 -32.17 23.84 16.15
N LYS A 245 -31.47 24.91 16.54
CA LYS A 245 -30.43 25.58 15.72
C LYS A 245 -29.23 24.67 15.45
N ARG A 246 -28.81 23.84 16.41
CA ARG A 246 -27.67 22.92 16.26
C ARG A 246 -27.99 21.74 15.34
N LEU A 247 -29.25 21.30 15.35
CA LEU A 247 -29.72 20.21 14.47
C LEU A 247 -29.82 20.69 13.01
N LYS A 248 -30.32 21.91 12.78
CA LYS A 248 -30.38 22.50 11.43
C LYS A 248 -28.99 22.71 10.81
N MET A 249 -28.00 23.17 11.59
CA MET A 249 -26.61 23.30 11.14
C MET A 249 -25.95 21.97 10.78
N ARG A 250 -26.20 20.90 11.56
CA ARG A 250 -25.67 19.56 11.23
C ARG A 250 -26.26 18.99 9.95
N ASN A 251 -27.55 19.20 9.72
CA ASN A 251 -28.20 18.71 8.51
C ASN A 251 -27.68 19.44 7.26
N THR A 252 -27.49 20.75 7.32
CA THR A 252 -26.95 21.52 6.17
C THR A 252 -25.48 21.22 5.87
N LEU A 253 -24.64 20.99 6.90
CA LEU A 253 -23.26 20.52 6.74
C LEU A 253 -23.19 19.13 6.10
N SER A 254 -24.07 18.21 6.53
CA SER A 254 -24.20 16.87 5.94
C SER A 254 -24.65 16.93 4.48
N THR A 255 -25.61 17.79 4.13
CA THR A 255 -26.04 17.94 2.72
C THR A 255 -24.96 18.55 1.84
N ARG A 256 -24.20 19.54 2.34
CA ARG A 256 -23.06 20.13 1.62
C ARG A 256 -21.92 19.13 1.43
N GLN A 257 -21.63 18.29 2.42
CA GLN A 257 -20.63 17.21 2.29
C GLN A 257 -21.08 16.14 1.28
N LYS A 258 -22.36 15.76 1.30
CA LYS A 258 -22.91 14.79 0.35
C LYS A 258 -22.91 15.33 -1.09
N LYS A 259 -23.21 16.63 -1.26
CA LYS A 259 -23.12 17.31 -2.56
C LYS A 259 -21.68 17.40 -3.09
N ARG A 260 -20.70 17.75 -2.23
CA ARG A 260 -19.27 17.77 -2.61
C ARG A 260 -18.70 16.39 -2.93
N SER A 261 -19.20 15.33 -2.28
CA SER A 261 -18.83 13.94 -2.58
C SER A 261 -19.35 13.51 -3.96
N LEU A 262 -20.61 13.84 -4.27
CA LEU A 262 -21.21 13.60 -5.59
C LEU A 262 -20.51 14.42 -6.69
N GLU A 263 -20.22 15.70 -6.46
CA GLU A 263 -19.48 16.53 -7.43
C GLU A 263 -18.05 16.01 -7.67
N ARG A 264 -17.37 15.44 -6.66
CA ARG A 264 -16.07 14.76 -6.85
C ARG A 264 -16.19 13.48 -7.67
N LEU A 265 -17.27 12.70 -7.51
CA LEU A 265 -17.51 11.50 -8.33
C LEU A 265 -17.80 11.87 -9.78
N THR A 266 -18.54 12.97 -10.02
CA THR A 266 -18.82 13.44 -11.39
C THR A 266 -17.58 14.00 -12.08
N LEU A 267 -16.71 14.74 -11.36
CA LEU A 267 -15.47 15.31 -11.92
C LEU A 267 -14.42 14.23 -12.30
N ILE A 268 -14.43 13.08 -11.62
CA ILE A 268 -13.59 11.94 -11.98
C ILE A 268 -14.12 11.24 -13.25
N TYR A 269 -15.44 11.18 -13.41
CA TYR A 269 -16.06 10.52 -14.57
C TYR A 269 -15.90 11.32 -15.88
N THR A 270 -15.95 12.66 -15.82
CA THR A 270 -15.80 13.51 -17.01
C THR A 270 -14.35 13.68 -17.46
N ASN A 271 -13.37 13.63 -16.54
CA ASN A 271 -11.95 13.75 -16.89
C ASN A 271 -11.29 12.42 -17.31
N GLY A 272 -11.94 11.27 -17.05
CA GLY A 272 -11.48 9.94 -17.47
C GLY A 272 -11.89 9.53 -18.89
N LEU A 273 -12.83 10.24 -19.53
CA LEU A 273 -13.28 9.98 -20.91
C LEU A 273 -12.54 10.81 -21.97
N GLY A 274 -11.61 11.70 -21.56
CA GLY A 274 -10.99 12.69 -22.42
C GLY A 274 -9.48 12.52 -22.68
N ARG A 275 -8.82 11.50 -22.14
CA ARG A 275 -7.42 11.20 -22.48
C ARG A 275 -7.29 9.74 -22.88
N ARG A 276 -6.91 9.62 -24.15
CA ARG A 276 -6.69 8.42 -24.97
C ARG A 276 -5.94 7.32 -24.26
#